data_AF-A0A7W1ISQ6-F1
#
_entry.id   AF-A0A7W1ISQ6-F1
#
_cell.length_a   1.000
_cell.length_b   1.000
_cell.length_c   1.000
_cell.angle_alpha   90.00
_cell.angle_beta   90.00
_cell.angle_gamma   90.00
#
_symmetry.space_group_name_H-M   'P 1'
#
loop_
_entity.id
_entity.type
_entity.pdbx_description
1 polymer ?
#
loop_
_entity_poly.entity_id
_entity_poly.type
_entity_poly.pdbx_seq_one_letter_code
_entity_poly.pdbx_strand_id
1 'polypeptide(L)' 'RVARRLSGRLPVIGVGGVDSVDAAWEKIVHGASLVQVYTGFIYQGPGLARAINRGLLRQLDQHGLKAIGEAVGRSL' A
#
# COMPACT_ATOMS: atom_id res chain seq x y z
N ARG A 1 4.59 13.41 0.47
CA ARG A 1 4.49 14.86 0.87
C ARG A 1 3.25 15.17 1.71
N VAL A 2 2.05 14.76 1.28
CA VAL A 2 0.80 15.01 2.05
C VAL A 2 0.80 14.30 3.39
N ALA A 3 1.03 12.98 3.43
CA ALA A 3 1.07 12.20 4.67
C ALA A 3 2.00 12.80 5.75
N ARG A 4 3.20 13.23 5.34
CA ARG A 4 4.17 13.91 6.22
C ARG A 4 3.61 15.18 6.86
N ARG A 5 2.82 15.99 6.12
CA ARG A 5 2.22 17.23 6.65
C ARG A 5 1.08 16.97 7.62
N LEU A 6 0.44 15.82 7.50
CA LEU A 6 -0.66 15.43 8.37
C LEU A 6 -0.16 14.85 9.69
N SER A 7 1.13 14.48 9.80
CA SER A 7 1.73 13.91 11.01
C SER A 7 0.88 12.80 11.65
N GLY A 8 0.27 11.95 10.81
CA GLY A 8 -0.60 10.85 11.25
C GLY A 8 -1.98 11.27 11.79
N ARG A 9 -2.34 12.55 11.78
CA ARG A 9 -3.62 13.06 12.32
C ARG A 9 -4.84 12.70 11.46
N LEU A 10 -4.62 12.42 10.17
CA LEU A 10 -5.65 12.06 9.22
C LEU A 10 -5.18 10.86 8.38
N PRO A 11 -6.02 9.82 8.22
CA PRO A 11 -5.73 8.73 7.31
C PRO A 11 -5.56 9.24 5.88
N VAL A 12 -4.58 8.70 5.16
CA VAL A 12 -4.35 9.00 3.74
C VAL A 12 -4.71 7.78 2.91
N ILE A 13 -5.48 7.99 1.84
CA ILE A 13 -5.77 6.95 0.84
C ILE A 13 -4.85 7.18 -0.37
N GLY A 14 -3.99 6.20 -0.65
CA GLY A 14 -3.11 6.19 -1.81
C GLY A 14 -3.88 5.74 -3.06
N VAL A 15 -3.95 6.60 -4.07
CA VAL A 15 -4.63 6.31 -5.34
C VAL A 15 -3.69 6.50 -6.53
N GLY A 16 -4.10 5.99 -7.69
CA GLY A 16 -3.39 6.16 -8.97
C GLY A 16 -2.22 5.19 -9.16
N GLY A 17 -2.26 4.41 -10.24
CA GLY A 17 -1.17 3.47 -10.58
C GLY A 17 -0.99 2.30 -9.60
N VAL A 18 -2.04 1.86 -8.91
CA VAL A 18 -1.98 0.66 -8.06
C VAL A 18 -2.36 -0.55 -8.92
N ASP A 19 -1.38 -1.17 -9.57
CA ASP A 19 -1.56 -2.32 -10.46
C ASP A 19 -0.70 -3.54 -10.06
N SER A 20 0.02 -3.42 -8.95
CA SER A 20 0.98 -4.41 -8.48
C SER A 20 1.16 -4.33 -6.97
N VAL A 21 1.81 -5.37 -6.41
CA VAL A 21 2.22 -5.40 -4.99
C VAL A 21 3.15 -4.23 -4.69
N ASP A 22 4.14 -4.01 -5.56
CA ASP A 22 5.16 -2.98 -5.35
C ASP A 22 4.56 -1.58 -5.37
N ALA A 23 3.64 -1.30 -6.29
CA ALA A 23 2.93 -0.03 -6.32
C ALA A 23 2.04 0.20 -5.08
N ALA A 24 1.42 -0.86 -4.54
CA ALA A 24 0.67 -0.78 -3.29
C ALA A 24 1.60 -0.55 -2.09
N TRP A 25 2.69 -1.31 -2.02
CA TRP A 25 3.71 -1.22 -0.97
C TRP A 25 4.32 0.18 -0.90
N GLU A 26 4.73 0.73 -2.04
CA GLU A 26 5.31 2.07 -2.16
C GLU A 26 4.39 3.13 -1.56
N LYS A 27 3.09 3.07 -1.84
CA LYS A 27 2.13 4.04 -1.29
C LYS A 27 2.00 3.90 0.23
N ILE A 28 2.00 2.67 0.74
CA ILE A 28 1.90 2.38 2.17
C ILE A 28 3.13 2.92 2.90
N VAL A 29 4.34 2.58 2.45
CA VAL A 29 5.58 3.08 3.07
C VAL A 29 5.72 4.59 2.97
N HIS A 30 5.12 5.22 1.95
CA HIS A 30 5.02 6.68 1.84
C HIS A 30 3.90 7.33 2.66
N GLY A 31 3.19 6.55 3.49
CA GLY A 31 2.26 7.04 4.51
C GLY A 31 0.78 6.91 4.16
N ALA A 32 0.43 6.16 3.12
CA ALA A 32 -0.97 5.80 2.87
C ALA A 32 -1.41 4.72 3.87
N SER A 33 -2.53 4.95 4.56
CA SER A 33 -3.17 3.97 5.44
C SER A 33 -4.05 2.99 4.67
N LEU A 34 -4.49 3.37 3.47
CA LEU A 34 -5.31 2.57 2.56
C LEU A 34 -4.84 2.79 1.12
N VAL A 35 -5.12 1.84 0.23
CA VAL A 35 -4.90 1.99 -1.21
C VAL A 35 -6.18 1.71 -1.99
N GLN A 36 -6.41 2.46 -3.06
CA GLN A 36 -7.54 2.25 -3.97
C GLN A 36 -7.06 1.81 -5.34
N VAL A 37 -7.73 0.79 -5.88
CA VAL A 37 -7.46 0.22 -7.19
C VAL A 37 -8.66 0.52 -8.09
N TYR A 38 -8.41 1.06 -9.28
CA TYR A 38 -9.44 1.23 -10.33
C TYR A 38 -8.89 0.77 -11.67
N THR A 39 -8.04 1.57 -12.31
CA THR A 39 -7.47 1.25 -13.64
C THR A 39 -6.76 -0.09 -13.65
N GLY A 40 -5.98 -0.39 -12.60
CA GLY A 40 -5.36 -1.70 -12.42
C GLY A 40 -6.40 -2.85 -12.34
N PHE A 41 -7.54 -2.64 -11.70
CA PHE A 41 -8.60 -3.67 -11.61
C PHE A 41 -9.24 -3.95 -12.97
N ILE A 42 -9.45 -2.92 -13.79
CA ILE A 42 -9.96 -3.07 -15.16
C ILE A 42 -9.00 -3.92 -16.01
N TYR A 43 -7.72 -3.59 -16.02
CA TYR A 43 -6.76 -4.22 -16.93
C TYR A 43 -6.19 -5.55 -16.43
N GLN A 44 -6.01 -5.71 -15.11
CA GLN A 44 -5.44 -6.93 -14.50
C GLN A 44 -6.51 -7.90 -14.00
N GLY A 45 -7.78 -7.47 -14.01
CA GLY A 45 -8.91 -8.25 -13.55
C GLY A 45 -9.00 -8.39 -12.01
N PRO A 46 -10.03 -9.11 -11.52
CA PRO A 46 -10.33 -9.19 -10.09
C PRO A 46 -9.26 -9.93 -9.27
N GLY A 47 -8.40 -10.72 -9.92
CA GLY A 47 -7.26 -11.39 -9.28
C GLY A 47 -6.23 -10.43 -8.69
N LEU A 48 -6.18 -9.18 -9.15
CA LEU A 48 -5.23 -8.17 -8.70
C LEU A 48 -5.28 -7.94 -7.18
N ALA A 49 -6.48 -7.81 -6.60
CA ALA A 49 -6.62 -7.59 -5.16
C ALA A 49 -6.02 -8.76 -4.35
N ARG A 50 -6.24 -10.00 -4.79
CA ARG A 50 -5.65 -11.20 -4.18
C ARG A 50 -4.12 -11.20 -4.34
N ALA A 51 -3.61 -10.85 -5.50
CA ALA A 51 -2.17 -10.78 -5.77
C ALA A 51 -1.49 -9.74 -4.87
N ILE A 52 -2.06 -8.53 -4.78
CA ILE A 52 -1.59 -7.46 -3.89
C ILE A 52 -1.55 -7.96 -2.45
N ASN A 53 -2.65 -8.48 -1.91
CA ASN A 53 -2.69 -8.93 -0.52
C ASN A 53 -1.68 -10.04 -0.21
N ARG A 54 -1.48 -11.00 -1.12
CA ARG A 54 -0.48 -12.06 -0.94
C ARG A 54 0.95 -11.51 -0.99
N GLY A 55 1.23 -10.56 -1.88
CA GLY A 55 2.55 -9.95 -1.94
C GLY A 55 2.83 -9.04 -0.74
N LEU A 56 1.82 -8.33 -0.22
CA LEU A 56 1.96 -7.53 0.99
C LEU A 56 2.33 -8.41 2.19
N LEU A 57 1.74 -9.61 2.34
CA LEU A 57 2.17 -10.55 3.39
C LEU A 57 3.67 -10.89 3.27
N ARG A 58 4.17 -11.12 2.06
CA ARG A 58 5.61 -11.36 1.83
C ARG A 58 6.47 -10.15 2.19
N GLN A 59 6.01 -8.94 1.87
CA GLN A 59 6.70 -7.71 2.27
C GLN A 59 6.77 -7.58 3.80
N LEU A 60 5.68 -7.92 4.52
CA LEU A 60 5.71 -7.94 5.98
C LEU A 60 6.74 -8.93 6.53
N ASP A 61 6.78 -10.16 6.00
CA ASP A 61 7.76 -11.17 6.39
C ASP A 61 9.20 -10.69 6.11
N GLN A 62 9.45 -10.12 4.93
CA GLN A 62 10.77 -9.61 4.51
C GLN A 62 11.27 -8.47 5.41
N HIS A 63 10.38 -7.62 5.89
CA HIS A 63 10.72 -6.47 6.73
C HIS A 63 10.51 -6.70 8.24
N GLY A 64 10.20 -7.95 8.65
CA GLY A 64 9.99 -8.34 10.04
C GLY A 64 8.82 -7.63 10.72
N LEU A 65 7.78 -7.30 9.95
CA LEU A 65 6.59 -6.58 10.42
C LEU A 65 5.47 -7.55 10.76
N LYS A 66 4.70 -7.26 11.81
CA LYS A 66 3.58 -8.13 12.24
C LYS A 66 2.23 -7.68 11.66
N ALA A 67 2.13 -6.43 11.24
CA ALA A 67 0.91 -5.86 10.69
C ALA A 67 1.21 -4.81 9.62
N ILE A 68 0.30 -4.67 8.65
CA ILE A 68 0.44 -3.69 7.56
C ILE A 68 0.49 -2.24 8.07
N GLY A 69 -0.15 -1.95 9.21
CA GLY A 69 -0.10 -0.63 9.83
C GLY A 69 1.32 -0.21 10.25
N GLU A 70 2.20 -1.16 10.55
CA GLU A 70 3.59 -0.89 10.93
C GLU A 70 4.44 -0.43 9.73
N ALA A 71 4.00 -0.70 8.50
CA ALA A 71 4.67 -0.23 7.29
C ALA A 71 4.33 1.24 6.95
N VAL A 72 3.24 1.79 7.52
CA VAL A 72 2.73 3.11 7.13
C VAL A 72 3.73 4.21 7.49
N GLY A 73 4.29 4.88 6.48
CA GLY A 73 5.22 5.99 6.67
C GLY A 73 6.63 5.57 7.14
N ARG A 74 6.97 4.28 7.07
CA ARG A 74 8.28 3.75 7.45
C ARG A 74 9.27 3.90 6.29
N SER A 75 10.53 4.25 6.59
CA SER A 75 11.59 4.27 5.59
C SER A 75 12.12 2.84 5.38
N LEU A 76 11.47 2.10 4.49
CA LEU A 76 11.79 0.71 4.11
C LEU A 76 12.23 0.61 2.66
#